data_AF-A0AAW2AXW2-F1
#
_entry.id   AF-A0AAW2AXW2-F1
#
_cell.length_a   1.000
_cell.length_b   1.000
_cell.length_c   1.000
_cell.angle_alpha   90.00
_cell.angle_beta   90.00
_cell.angle_gamma   90.00
#
_symmetry.space_group_name_H-M   'P 1'
#
loop_
_entity.id
_entity.type
_entity.pdbx_description
1 polymer ?
#
loop_
_entity_poly.entity_id
_entity_poly.type
_entity_poly.pdbx_seq_one_letter_code
_entity_poly.pdbx_strand_id
1 'polypeptide(L)'
;MESLSTMMSDSPEIQRASSSWTFRQQQASQRWKEARPFHLKCLIQTQDVGQPFCSHCSKPAVVRCRECLPDQWFCETCDIKNHRRWPLHDRESVIEGFFKAIPPSTYFVRGEGGYSSHDQACILPTVRVTQKCPCEVPSITVSPGKAVILISINGRYDMHQPLFACQTCQQQWAPEFMDLVNSGYWPASTSSSTLYSLNLFSSVRELKIIAPALSRQAFAKLLEHRTKCGGRVSVHHIIELFTICRHLQSNI
;
A
#
# COMPACT_ATOMS: atom_id res chain seq x y z
N MET A 1 -29.94 69.94 -36.20
CA MET A 1 -30.88 68.81 -36.13
C MET A 1 -30.44 67.79 -37.16
N GLU A 2 -29.54 66.90 -36.77
CA GLU A 2 -29.25 65.63 -37.46
C GLU A 2 -29.01 64.59 -36.35
N SER A 3 -29.67 63.44 -36.50
CA SER A 3 -30.06 62.55 -35.40
C SER A 3 -28.91 61.73 -34.82
N LEU A 4 -28.90 61.64 -33.50
CA LEU A 4 -27.94 60.92 -32.63
C LEU A 4 -28.18 59.39 -32.62
N SER A 5 -28.46 58.77 -33.77
CA SER A 5 -29.05 57.43 -33.83
C SER A 5 -28.32 56.40 -34.72
N THR A 6 -27.18 56.73 -35.34
CA THR A 6 -26.54 55.82 -36.32
C THR A 6 -25.12 55.40 -35.93
N MET A 7 -24.83 55.23 -34.64
CA MET A 7 -23.52 54.75 -34.18
C MET A 7 -23.63 53.51 -33.28
N MET A 8 -24.65 52.68 -33.53
CA MET A 8 -24.70 51.30 -33.06
C MET A 8 -24.03 50.40 -34.10
N SER A 9 -22.71 50.37 -34.15
CA SER A 9 -21.98 49.29 -34.80
C SER A 9 -20.66 49.06 -34.07
N ASP A 10 -20.52 47.82 -33.60
CA ASP A 10 -19.28 47.15 -33.22
C ASP A 10 -18.58 47.61 -31.95
N SER A 11 -19.28 47.51 -30.82
CA SER A 11 -18.61 46.97 -29.62
C SER A 11 -18.78 45.47 -29.64
N PRO A 12 -17.70 44.67 -29.68
CA PRO A 12 -17.84 43.23 -29.58
C PRO A 12 -18.52 42.93 -28.25
N GLU A 13 -19.72 42.37 -28.36
CA GLU A 13 -20.41 41.68 -27.28
C GLU A 13 -19.37 40.98 -26.41
N ILE A 14 -19.23 41.50 -25.20
CA ILE A 14 -19.07 40.75 -23.97
C ILE A 14 -18.88 39.26 -24.28
N GLN A 15 -17.62 38.80 -24.30
CA GLN A 15 -17.26 37.39 -24.34
C GLN A 15 -17.76 36.67 -23.07
N ARG A 16 -19.08 36.59 -22.91
CA ARG A 16 -19.79 35.66 -22.03
C ARG A 16 -19.76 34.29 -22.71
N ALA A 17 -18.57 33.75 -22.91
CA ALA A 17 -18.41 32.31 -23.00
C ALA A 17 -18.48 31.75 -21.57
N SER A 18 -19.65 31.88 -20.94
CA SER A 18 -20.09 30.94 -19.92
C SER A 18 -20.20 29.60 -20.62
N SER A 19 -19.07 28.91 -20.78
CA SER A 19 -19.06 27.57 -21.30
C SER A 19 -19.84 26.72 -20.31
N SER A 20 -21.01 26.26 -20.73
CA SER A 20 -21.85 25.38 -19.93
C SER A 20 -21.01 24.22 -19.39
N TRP A 21 -21.36 23.69 -18.21
CA TRP A 21 -20.67 22.55 -17.62
C TRP A 21 -20.51 21.40 -18.63
N THR A 22 -21.56 21.14 -19.42
CA THR A 22 -21.59 20.15 -20.50
C THR A 22 -20.54 20.43 -21.57
N PHE A 23 -20.39 21.69 -22.01
CA PHE A 23 -19.38 22.06 -22.99
C PHE A 23 -17.95 21.88 -22.44
N ARG A 24 -17.72 22.25 -21.17
CA ARG A 24 -16.43 22.00 -20.50
C ARG A 24 -16.13 20.51 -20.39
N GLN A 25 -17.12 19.70 -20.06
CA GLN A 25 -16.97 18.25 -19.94
C GLN A 25 -16.68 17.60 -21.30
N GLN A 26 -17.32 18.07 -22.37
CA GLN A 26 -17.06 17.62 -23.74
C GLN A 26 -15.64 18.00 -24.19
N GLN A 27 -15.22 19.25 -23.98
CA GLN A 27 -13.84 19.66 -24.29
C GLN A 27 -12.80 18.87 -23.50
N ALA A 28 -13.03 18.63 -22.20
CA ALA A 28 -12.13 17.82 -21.38
C ALA A 28 -12.04 16.37 -21.91
N SER A 29 -13.18 15.78 -22.31
CA SER A 29 -13.22 14.44 -22.91
C SER A 29 -12.44 14.37 -24.22
N GLN A 30 -12.60 15.38 -25.08
CA GLN A 30 -11.88 15.45 -26.36
C GLN A 30 -10.37 15.60 -26.15
N ARG A 31 -9.93 16.51 -25.27
CA ARG A 31 -8.51 16.67 -24.90
C ARG A 31 -7.93 15.39 -24.31
N TRP A 32 -8.68 14.68 -23.46
CA TRP A 32 -8.26 13.37 -22.94
C TRP A 32 -8.09 12.34 -24.05
N LYS A 33 -9.04 12.28 -25.00
CA LYS A 33 -8.98 11.34 -26.14
C LYS A 33 -7.75 11.59 -27.01
N GLU A 34 -7.40 12.85 -27.25
CA GLU A 34 -6.21 13.26 -28.01
C GLU A 34 -4.90 12.96 -27.28
N ALA A 35 -4.84 13.20 -25.96
CA ALA A 35 -3.64 12.94 -25.15
C ALA A 35 -3.44 11.45 -24.78
N ARG A 36 -4.51 10.65 -24.80
CA ARG A 36 -4.50 9.24 -24.34
C ARG A 36 -3.42 8.37 -24.99
N PRO A 37 -3.16 8.41 -26.32
CA PRO A 37 -2.11 7.58 -26.92
C PRO A 37 -0.72 7.90 -26.36
N PHE A 38 -0.41 9.18 -26.15
CA PHE A 38 0.84 9.62 -25.54
C PHE A 38 0.94 9.15 -24.08
N HIS A 39 -0.12 9.34 -23.28
CA HIS A 39 -0.13 8.87 -21.88
C HIS A 39 0.04 7.34 -21.78
N LEU A 40 -0.60 6.57 -22.65
CA LEU A 40 -0.42 5.12 -22.71
C LEU A 40 1.01 4.74 -23.11
N LYS A 41 1.60 5.44 -24.08
CA LYS A 41 3.01 5.23 -24.45
C LYS A 41 3.93 5.47 -23.27
N CYS A 42 3.75 6.57 -22.54
CA CYS A 42 4.53 6.87 -21.32
C CYS A 42 4.35 5.77 -20.27
N LEU A 43 3.13 5.28 -20.05
CA LEU A 43 2.85 4.20 -19.10
C LEU A 43 3.53 2.88 -19.52
N ILE A 44 3.52 2.53 -20.81
CA ILE A 44 4.19 1.33 -21.32
C ILE A 44 5.71 1.44 -21.13
N GLN A 45 6.27 2.62 -21.35
CA GLN A 45 7.71 2.86 -21.13
C GLN A 45 8.14 2.65 -19.67
N THR A 46 7.26 2.83 -18.68
CA THR A 46 7.59 2.49 -17.28
C THR A 46 7.61 0.99 -17.00
N GLN A 47 7.11 0.18 -17.93
CA GLN A 47 7.17 -1.28 -17.87
C GLN A 47 8.38 -1.85 -18.62
N ASP A 48 9.23 -1.00 -19.20
CA ASP A 48 10.53 -1.45 -19.68
C ASP A 48 11.42 -1.80 -18.48
N VAL A 49 11.92 -3.03 -18.47
CA VAL A 49 12.74 -3.55 -17.38
C VAL A 49 14.12 -2.89 -17.40
N GLY A 50 14.70 -2.71 -18.58
CA GLY A 50 16.06 -2.18 -18.76
C GLY A 50 17.10 -2.84 -17.85
N GLN A 51 18.09 -2.06 -17.42
CA GLN A 51 19.06 -2.42 -16.38
C GLN A 51 19.05 -1.33 -15.31
N PRO A 52 18.08 -1.37 -14.38
CA PRO A 52 17.86 -0.28 -13.44
C PRO A 52 18.96 -0.28 -12.38
N PHE A 53 19.29 0.91 -11.89
CA PHE A 53 20.21 1.08 -10.78
C PHE A 53 19.44 1.41 -9.50
N CYS A 54 19.97 0.94 -8.38
CA CYS A 54 19.45 1.21 -7.06
C CYS A 54 19.48 2.71 -6.76
N SER A 55 18.35 3.28 -6.36
CA SER A 55 18.20 4.71 -6.05
C SER A 55 19.10 5.17 -4.90
N HIS A 56 19.54 4.26 -4.03
CA HIS A 56 20.33 4.62 -2.84
C HIS A 56 21.84 4.42 -2.97
N CYS A 57 22.30 3.52 -3.85
CA CYS A 57 23.73 3.19 -3.95
C CYS A 57 24.24 2.92 -5.37
N SER A 58 23.39 3.11 -6.38
CA SER A 58 23.72 2.98 -7.81
C SER A 58 24.27 1.61 -8.25
N LYS A 59 24.15 0.57 -7.41
CA LYS A 59 24.37 -0.83 -7.81
C LYS A 59 23.19 -1.34 -8.65
N PRO A 60 23.34 -2.40 -9.46
CA PRO A 60 22.22 -3.01 -10.18
C PRO A 60 21.05 -3.30 -9.24
N ALA A 61 19.84 -2.90 -9.66
CA ALA A 61 18.61 -3.13 -8.92
C ALA A 61 17.98 -4.47 -9.32
N VAL A 62 17.37 -5.14 -8.36
CA VAL A 62 16.65 -6.40 -8.53
C VAL A 62 15.20 -6.31 -8.04
N VAL A 63 14.90 -5.30 -7.22
CA VAL A 63 13.54 -5.04 -6.72
C VAL A 63 13.06 -3.66 -7.19
N ARG A 64 11.80 -3.62 -7.63
CA ARG A 64 11.01 -2.40 -7.82
C ARG A 64 9.93 -2.33 -6.76
N CYS A 65 9.82 -1.23 -6.04
CA CYS A 65 8.71 -0.93 -5.15
C CYS A 65 7.75 0.04 -5.82
N ARG A 66 6.44 -0.25 -5.80
CA ARG A 66 5.42 0.60 -6.43
C ARG A 66 5.00 1.81 -5.58
N GLU A 67 5.40 1.81 -4.31
CA GLU A 67 4.97 2.80 -3.32
C GLU A 67 6.11 3.72 -2.84
N CYS A 68 7.37 3.32 -3.03
CA CYS A 68 8.53 4.17 -2.74
C CYS A 68 8.78 5.15 -3.89
N LEU A 69 7.97 6.20 -3.98
CA LEU A 69 8.15 7.25 -4.97
C LEU A 69 8.99 8.41 -4.40
N PRO A 70 9.92 8.99 -5.17
CA PRO A 70 10.33 8.59 -6.53
C PRO A 70 11.33 7.41 -6.57
N ASP A 71 11.92 7.04 -5.43
CA ASP A 71 12.99 6.06 -5.29
C ASP A 71 12.51 4.59 -5.33
N GLN A 72 12.07 4.17 -6.51
CA GLN A 72 11.39 2.88 -6.68
C GLN A 72 12.34 1.68 -6.81
N TRP A 73 13.61 1.89 -7.12
CA TRP A 73 14.53 0.82 -7.52
C TRP A 73 15.56 0.50 -6.44
N PHE A 74 15.70 -0.78 -6.11
CA PHE A 74 16.54 -1.23 -5.02
C PHE A 74 17.40 -2.43 -5.43
N CYS A 75 18.68 -2.41 -5.05
CA CYS A 75 19.49 -3.62 -4.96
C CYS A 75 19.03 -4.45 -3.74
N GLU A 76 19.51 -5.69 -3.66
CA GLU A 76 19.11 -6.63 -2.61
C GLU A 76 19.36 -6.10 -1.19
N THR A 77 20.48 -5.41 -0.97
CA THR A 77 20.83 -4.87 0.35
C THR A 77 19.98 -3.66 0.73
N CYS A 78 19.73 -2.76 -0.22
CA CYS A 78 18.95 -1.54 0.03
C CYS A 78 17.46 -1.84 0.19
N ASP A 79 16.95 -2.83 -0.56
CA ASP A 79 15.58 -3.35 -0.43
C ASP A 79 15.30 -3.78 1.01
N ILE A 80 16.14 -4.65 1.58
CA ILE A 80 15.98 -5.14 2.96
C ILE A 80 16.01 -3.98 3.95
N LYS A 81 16.94 -3.03 3.80
CA LYS A 81 17.06 -1.89 4.72
C LYS A 81 15.82 -1.00 4.69
N ASN A 82 15.31 -0.68 3.50
CA ASN A 82 14.16 0.20 3.33
C ASN A 82 12.85 -0.49 3.73
N HIS A 83 12.62 -1.70 3.22
CA HIS A 83 11.35 -2.41 3.39
C HIS A 83 11.24 -3.16 4.72
N ARG A 84 12.29 -3.19 5.55
CA ARG A 84 12.13 -3.45 7.00
C ARG A 84 11.28 -2.40 7.70
N ARG A 85 11.33 -1.14 7.25
CA ARG A 85 10.52 -0.05 7.80
C ARG A 85 9.13 0.00 7.15
N TRP A 86 9.05 -0.39 5.89
CA TRP A 86 7.84 -0.35 5.07
C TRP A 86 7.49 -1.72 4.47
N PRO A 87 7.24 -2.76 5.29
CA PRO A 87 7.07 -4.13 4.81
C PRO A 87 5.74 -4.37 4.09
N LEU A 88 4.80 -3.43 4.16
CA LEU A 88 3.48 -3.54 3.53
C LEU A 88 3.45 -3.07 2.08
N HIS A 89 4.54 -2.45 1.60
CA HIS A 89 4.61 -1.97 0.23
C HIS A 89 4.56 -3.14 -0.77
N ASP A 90 3.83 -2.95 -1.86
CA ASP A 90 3.81 -3.89 -2.97
C ASP A 90 5.11 -3.76 -3.78
N ARG A 91 5.87 -4.85 -3.79
CA ARG A 91 7.18 -4.98 -4.45
C ARG A 91 7.09 -5.97 -5.60
N GLU A 92 7.97 -5.78 -6.57
CA GLU A 92 8.10 -6.63 -7.74
C GLU A 92 9.57 -6.91 -8.04
N SER A 93 9.82 -8.03 -8.70
CA SER A 93 11.12 -8.35 -9.28
C SER A 93 10.93 -8.88 -10.69
N VAL A 94 12.02 -8.91 -11.46
CA VAL A 94 12.03 -9.43 -12.82
C VAL A 94 12.32 -10.92 -12.74
N ILE A 95 11.31 -11.73 -13.01
CA ILE A 95 11.42 -13.19 -13.00
C ILE A 95 11.02 -13.66 -14.39
N GLU A 96 11.91 -14.38 -15.06
CA GLU A 96 11.72 -14.86 -16.44
C GLU A 96 11.44 -13.72 -17.44
N GLY A 97 12.04 -12.54 -17.22
CA GLY A 97 11.89 -11.38 -18.09
C GLY A 97 10.63 -10.54 -17.86
N PHE A 98 9.78 -10.91 -16.90
CA PHE A 98 8.56 -10.18 -16.58
C PHE A 98 8.57 -9.68 -15.13
N PHE A 99 7.94 -8.54 -14.88
CA PHE A 99 7.64 -8.12 -13.51
C PHE A 99 6.67 -9.11 -12.87
N LYS A 100 7.10 -9.72 -11.78
CA LYS A 100 6.27 -10.53 -10.91
C LYS A 100 6.27 -9.91 -9.52
N ALA A 101 5.08 -9.80 -8.93
CA ALA A 101 4.92 -9.36 -7.56
C ALA A 101 5.60 -10.34 -6.61
N ILE A 102 6.26 -9.81 -5.58
CA ILE A 102 6.94 -10.59 -4.55
C ILE A 102 6.36 -10.25 -3.18
N PRO A 103 6.11 -11.24 -2.32
CA PRO A 103 5.60 -10.97 -0.98
C PRO A 103 6.65 -10.27 -0.10
N PRO A 104 6.25 -9.66 1.04
CA PRO A 104 7.16 -9.07 2.01
C PRO A 104 8.22 -10.05 2.55
N SER A 105 7.86 -11.34 2.57
CA SER A 105 8.70 -12.44 3.02
C SER A 105 9.77 -12.82 2.03
N THR A 106 9.83 -12.25 0.83
CA THR A 106 10.90 -12.56 -0.13
C THR A 106 12.02 -11.53 -0.06
N TYR A 107 13.26 -12.02 -0.09
CA TYR A 107 14.46 -11.22 -0.33
C TYR A 107 15.35 -11.89 -1.36
N PHE A 108 16.31 -11.14 -1.90
CA PHE A 108 17.23 -11.66 -2.92
C PHE A 108 18.65 -11.76 -2.39
N VAL A 109 19.38 -12.74 -2.92
CA VAL A 109 20.82 -12.91 -2.69
C VAL A 109 21.50 -12.99 -4.05
N ARG A 110 22.61 -12.26 -4.20
CA ARG A 110 23.45 -12.32 -5.40
C ARG A 110 24.42 -13.48 -5.30
N GLY A 111 24.34 -14.43 -6.23
CA GLY A 111 25.30 -15.51 -6.43
C GLY A 111 26.07 -15.35 -7.74
N GLU A 112 26.88 -16.35 -8.09
CA GLU A 112 27.69 -16.37 -9.31
C GLU A 112 26.84 -16.35 -10.60
N GLY A 113 25.66 -16.99 -10.57
CA GLY A 113 24.73 -17.09 -11.70
C GLY A 113 23.62 -16.02 -11.74
N GLY A 114 23.68 -14.99 -10.89
CA GLY A 114 22.64 -13.95 -10.81
C GLY A 114 21.97 -13.88 -9.44
N TYR A 115 20.67 -13.57 -9.41
CA TYR A 115 19.91 -13.41 -8.17
C TYR A 115 19.04 -14.63 -7.87
N SER A 116 19.10 -15.12 -6.63
CA SER A 116 18.20 -16.14 -6.10
C SER A 116 17.26 -15.54 -5.07
N SER A 117 15.98 -15.91 -5.10
CA SER A 117 14.99 -15.51 -4.09
C SER A 117 15.02 -16.45 -2.88
N HIS A 118 14.89 -15.88 -1.69
CA HIS A 118 14.86 -16.59 -0.42
C HIS A 118 13.74 -16.05 0.48
N ASP A 119 13.29 -16.88 1.42
CA ASP A 119 12.26 -16.50 2.38
C ASP A 119 12.87 -15.91 3.66
N GLN A 120 12.26 -14.84 4.16
CA GLN A 120 12.56 -14.17 5.41
C GLN A 120 11.29 -13.97 6.22
N ALA A 121 11.45 -13.94 7.55
CA ALA A 121 10.37 -13.54 8.44
C ALA A 121 10.07 -12.04 8.26
N CYS A 122 8.80 -11.73 7.99
CA CYS A 122 8.34 -10.35 7.91
C CYS A 122 7.79 -9.89 9.27
N ILE A 123 8.37 -8.85 9.86
CA ILE A 123 7.96 -8.32 11.15
C ILE A 123 6.89 -7.24 10.95
N LEU A 124 5.78 -7.35 11.69
CA LEU A 124 4.71 -6.36 11.71
C LEU A 124 5.24 -5.02 12.28
N PRO A 125 5.08 -3.89 11.57
CA PRO A 125 5.46 -2.59 12.09
C PRO A 125 4.58 -2.20 13.26
N THR A 126 5.12 -2.10 14.48
CA THR A 126 4.40 -1.61 15.65
C THR A 126 5.15 -0.47 16.31
N VAL A 127 4.44 0.33 17.11
CA VAL A 127 5.07 1.29 18.01
C VAL A 127 6.03 0.55 18.94
N ARG A 128 7.20 1.15 19.18
CA ARG A 128 8.17 0.62 20.13
C ARG A 128 7.80 1.13 21.52
N VAL A 129 7.51 0.21 22.43
CA VAL A 129 7.25 0.53 23.83
C VAL A 129 8.50 0.25 24.64
N THR A 130 9.21 1.31 25.04
CA THR A 130 10.45 1.24 25.81
C THR A 130 10.23 1.19 27.32
N GLN A 131 9.04 1.60 27.78
CA GLN A 131 8.67 1.68 29.20
C GLN A 131 8.64 0.32 29.92
N LYS A 132 8.66 -0.81 29.18
CA LYS A 132 8.72 -2.16 29.75
C LYS A 132 10.13 -2.59 30.16
N CYS A 133 11.15 -1.75 29.91
CA CYS A 133 12.53 -2.02 30.27
C CYS A 133 13.00 -1.07 31.39
N PRO A 134 13.63 -1.58 32.47
CA PRO A 134 14.12 -0.74 33.57
C PRO A 134 15.45 -0.03 33.27
N CYS A 135 16.07 -0.27 32.11
CA CYS A 135 17.34 0.36 31.75
C CYS A 135 17.14 1.84 31.39
N GLU A 136 18.02 2.72 31.87
CA GLU A 136 18.01 4.15 31.52
C GLU A 136 18.20 4.38 30.02
N VAL A 137 19.09 3.59 29.39
CA VAL A 137 19.34 3.61 27.94
C VAL A 137 19.21 2.18 27.40
N PRO A 138 18.00 1.73 27.02
CA PRO A 138 17.79 0.37 26.55
C PRO A 138 18.34 0.20 25.13
N SER A 139 19.29 -0.72 24.95
CA SER A 139 19.69 -1.20 23.62
C SER A 139 18.74 -2.30 23.19
N ILE A 140 17.84 -2.02 22.24
CA ILE A 140 16.75 -2.94 21.87
C ILE A 140 17.02 -3.58 20.52
N THR A 141 17.01 -4.91 20.49
CA THR A 141 16.93 -5.70 19.27
C THR A 141 15.49 -6.13 18.98
N VAL A 142 15.15 -6.25 17.70
CA VAL A 142 13.84 -6.70 17.25
C VAL A 142 14.04 -8.00 16.47
N SER A 143 13.29 -9.03 16.85
CA SER A 143 13.28 -10.34 16.20
C SER A 143 11.85 -10.78 15.88
N PRO A 144 11.65 -11.77 14.99
CA PRO A 144 10.33 -12.35 14.75
C PRO A 144 9.84 -13.09 16.00
N GLY A 145 8.67 -12.68 16.52
CA GLY A 145 7.98 -13.35 17.60
C GLY A 145 6.84 -14.23 17.09
N LYS A 146 5.65 -14.06 17.67
CA LYS A 146 4.45 -14.82 17.31
C LYS A 146 4.02 -14.58 15.85
N ALA A 147 3.78 -15.64 15.09
CA ALA A 147 3.18 -15.54 13.76
C ALA A 147 1.74 -14.99 13.82
N VAL A 148 1.44 -14.06 12.91
CA VAL A 148 0.16 -13.37 12.81
C VAL A 148 -0.23 -13.13 11.35
N ILE A 149 -1.53 -13.05 11.10
CA ILE A 149 -2.11 -12.69 9.81
C ILE A 149 -2.61 -11.25 9.91
N LEU A 150 -2.08 -10.35 9.09
CA LEU A 150 -2.62 -9.00 8.94
C LEU A 150 -3.53 -8.95 7.71
N ILE A 151 -4.77 -8.50 7.89
CA ILE A 151 -5.68 -8.18 6.79
C ILE A 151 -5.80 -6.65 6.69
N SER A 152 -5.37 -6.11 5.55
CA SER A 152 -5.53 -4.69 5.22
C SER A 152 -6.38 -4.51 3.97
N ILE A 153 -6.60 -3.26 3.57
CA ILE A 153 -7.27 -2.94 2.31
C ILE A 153 -6.51 -3.51 1.09
N ASN A 154 -5.21 -3.78 1.23
CA ASN A 154 -4.36 -4.40 0.21
C ASN A 154 -4.34 -5.95 0.30
N GLY A 155 -5.23 -6.55 1.09
CA GLY A 155 -5.36 -7.99 1.24
C GLY A 155 -4.62 -8.54 2.47
N ARG A 156 -4.33 -9.85 2.43
CA ARG A 156 -3.71 -10.62 3.52
C ARG A 156 -2.19 -10.51 3.48
N TYR A 157 -1.55 -10.45 4.65
CA TYR A 157 -0.12 -10.53 4.86
C TYR A 157 0.17 -11.52 5.98
N ASP A 158 1.04 -12.49 5.74
CA ASP A 158 1.55 -13.38 6.78
C ASP A 158 2.81 -12.75 7.38
N MET A 159 2.77 -12.46 8.68
CA MET A 159 3.79 -11.68 9.40
C MET A 159 4.07 -12.28 10.77
N HIS A 160 5.01 -11.67 11.50
CA HIS A 160 5.31 -11.97 12.89
C HIS A 160 5.20 -10.70 13.72
N GLN A 161 4.60 -10.78 14.91
CA GLN A 161 4.73 -9.71 15.88
C GLN A 161 6.20 -9.50 16.23
N PRO A 162 6.65 -8.26 16.47
CA PRO A 162 8.00 -8.02 16.94
C PRO A 162 8.17 -8.58 18.34
N LEU A 163 9.24 -9.35 18.53
CA LEU A 163 9.77 -9.69 19.84
C LEU A 163 10.92 -8.73 20.14
N PHE A 164 10.68 -7.82 21.08
CA PHE A 164 11.69 -6.89 21.56
C PHE A 164 12.52 -7.57 22.64
N ALA A 165 13.83 -7.40 22.55
CA ALA A 165 14.76 -7.87 23.58
C ALA A 165 15.74 -6.75 23.92
N CYS A 166 15.86 -6.42 25.20
CA CYS A 166 16.90 -5.52 25.69
C CYS A 166 18.22 -6.28 25.77
N GLN A 167 19.27 -5.80 25.10
CA GLN A 167 20.60 -6.41 25.14
C GLN A 167 21.29 -6.23 26.50
N THR A 168 20.86 -5.27 27.31
CA THR A 168 21.46 -4.96 28.62
C THR A 168 20.89 -5.86 29.73
N CYS A 169 19.57 -5.88 29.91
CA CYS A 169 18.92 -6.65 30.97
C CYS A 169 18.31 -7.98 30.50
N GLN A 170 18.37 -8.28 29.20
CA GLN A 170 17.82 -9.49 28.58
C GLN A 170 16.29 -9.66 28.69
N GLN A 171 15.59 -8.67 29.24
CA GLN A 171 14.13 -8.66 29.27
C GLN A 171 13.58 -8.69 27.84
N GLN A 172 12.57 -9.55 27.64
CA GLN A 172 11.85 -9.66 26.38
C GLN A 172 10.38 -9.30 26.56
N TRP A 173 9.79 -8.72 25.52
CA TRP A 173 8.36 -8.44 25.47
C TRP A 173 7.87 -8.38 24.03
N ALA A 174 6.57 -8.60 23.87
CA ALA A 174 5.84 -8.42 22.62
C ALA A 174 4.77 -7.33 22.79
N PRO A 175 4.29 -6.71 21.70
CA PRO A 175 3.14 -5.82 21.73
C PRO A 175 1.91 -6.49 22.34
N GLU A 176 1.28 -5.81 23.28
CA GLU A 176 -0.03 -6.19 23.83
C GLU A 176 -1.16 -5.54 23.03
N PHE A 177 -2.41 -5.78 23.44
CA PHE A 177 -3.61 -5.28 22.75
C PHE A 177 -3.56 -3.77 22.50
N MET A 178 -3.27 -2.96 23.52
CA MET A 178 -3.20 -1.50 23.37
C MET A 178 -2.06 -1.05 22.48
N ASP A 179 -0.92 -1.75 22.49
CA ASP A 179 0.22 -1.45 21.63
C ASP A 179 -0.14 -1.68 20.15
N LEU A 180 -0.89 -2.76 19.87
CA LEU A 180 -1.40 -3.08 18.53
C LEU A 180 -2.42 -2.04 18.05
N VAL A 181 -3.36 -1.63 18.91
CA VAL A 181 -4.34 -0.58 18.60
C VAL A 181 -3.66 0.77 18.32
N ASN A 182 -2.69 1.17 19.16
CA ASN A 182 -1.90 2.38 18.96
C ASN A 182 -1.03 2.32 17.69
N SER A 183 -0.72 1.11 17.21
CA SER A 183 -0.01 0.88 15.94
C SER A 183 -0.95 0.85 14.72
N GLY A 184 -2.26 1.04 14.91
CA GLY A 184 -3.24 1.04 13.82
C GLY A 184 -3.80 -0.33 13.47
N TYR A 185 -3.72 -1.31 14.38
CA TYR A 185 -4.25 -2.66 14.18
C TYR A 185 -5.31 -3.05 15.21
N TRP A 186 -6.31 -3.80 14.77
CA TRP A 186 -7.36 -4.36 15.61
C TRP A 186 -7.22 -5.88 15.69
N PRO A 187 -6.94 -6.45 16.88
CA PRO A 187 -6.91 -7.90 17.07
C PRO A 187 -8.29 -8.54 16.90
N ALA A 188 -8.36 -9.60 16.10
CA ALA A 188 -9.60 -10.29 15.79
C ALA A 188 -10.14 -11.16 16.92
N SER A 189 -9.23 -11.62 17.79
CA SER A 189 -9.52 -12.49 18.92
C SER A 189 -8.52 -12.20 20.04
N THR A 190 -8.80 -12.74 21.23
CA THR A 190 -7.90 -12.67 22.39
C THR A 190 -6.52 -13.25 22.10
N SER A 191 -6.45 -14.25 21.20
CA SER A 191 -5.17 -14.83 20.77
C SER A 191 -4.36 -13.89 19.89
N SER A 192 -4.93 -12.83 19.30
CA SER A 192 -4.24 -11.90 18.40
C SER A 192 -3.51 -12.58 17.22
N SER A 193 -3.97 -13.76 16.79
CA SER A 193 -3.42 -14.47 15.62
C SER A 193 -3.80 -13.82 14.29
N THR A 194 -4.96 -13.18 14.24
CA THR A 194 -5.43 -12.38 13.10
C THR A 194 -5.60 -10.94 13.55
N LEU A 195 -5.09 -10.01 12.75
CA LEU A 195 -5.15 -8.56 12.96
C LEU A 195 -5.78 -7.91 11.73
N TYR A 196 -6.55 -6.85 11.95
CA TYR A 196 -7.08 -6.00 10.88
C TYR A 196 -6.41 -4.63 10.94
N SER A 197 -6.04 -4.06 9.80
CA SER A 197 -5.68 -2.65 9.78
C SER A 197 -6.92 -1.79 10.07
N LEU A 198 -6.81 -0.78 10.92
CA LEU A 198 -7.94 0.09 11.26
C LEU A 198 -8.54 0.79 10.03
N ASN A 199 -7.71 1.11 9.02
CA ASN A 199 -8.15 1.74 7.78
C ASN A 199 -9.05 0.83 6.90
N LEU A 200 -9.07 -0.47 7.19
CA LEU A 200 -9.95 -1.42 6.52
C LEU A 200 -11.40 -1.16 6.91
N PHE A 201 -11.65 -0.83 8.18
CA PHE A 201 -13.00 -0.57 8.68
C PHE A 201 -13.59 0.71 8.09
N SER A 202 -12.80 1.78 7.97
CA SER A 202 -13.26 3.00 7.30
C SER A 202 -13.59 2.74 5.83
N SER A 203 -12.70 2.02 5.13
CA SER A 203 -12.92 1.65 3.73
C SER A 203 -14.20 0.83 3.52
N VAL A 204 -14.48 -0.15 4.39
CA VAL A 204 -15.72 -0.94 4.33
C VAL A 204 -16.96 -0.09 4.63
N ARG A 205 -16.87 0.81 5.61
CA ARG A 205 -17.97 1.71 5.98
C ARG A 205 -18.33 2.65 4.82
N GLU A 206 -17.34 3.32 4.24
CA GLU A 206 -17.52 4.23 3.10
C GLU A 206 -18.10 3.50 1.89
N LEU A 207 -17.58 2.32 1.59
CA LEU A 207 -18.06 1.48 0.50
C LEU A 207 -19.53 1.07 0.70
N LYS A 208 -19.94 0.82 1.95
CA LYS A 208 -21.34 0.51 2.27
C LYS A 208 -22.28 1.71 2.15
N ILE A 209 -21.79 2.91 2.38
CA ILE A 209 -22.55 4.14 2.18
C ILE A 209 -22.75 4.41 0.68
N ILE A 210 -21.68 4.31 -0.10
CA ILE A 210 -21.68 4.69 -1.53
C ILE A 210 -22.26 3.57 -2.41
N ALA A 211 -22.03 2.30 -2.05
CA ALA A 211 -22.45 1.13 -2.81
C ALA A 211 -23.11 0.08 -1.87
N PRO A 212 -24.30 0.36 -1.32
CA PRO A 212 -24.94 -0.52 -0.33
C PRO A 212 -25.20 -1.93 -0.84
N ALA A 213 -25.48 -2.07 -2.14
CA ALA A 213 -25.71 -3.34 -2.82
C ALA A 213 -24.45 -4.22 -2.95
N LEU A 214 -23.24 -3.68 -2.74
CA LEU A 214 -22.02 -4.48 -2.81
C LEU A 214 -22.03 -5.53 -1.70
N SER A 215 -21.99 -6.80 -2.09
CA SER A 215 -22.04 -7.89 -1.13
C SER A 215 -20.75 -7.99 -0.32
N ARG A 216 -20.88 -8.53 0.90
CA ARG A 216 -19.73 -8.85 1.76
C ARG A 216 -18.75 -9.80 1.06
N GLN A 217 -19.28 -10.81 0.36
CA GLN A 217 -18.49 -11.77 -0.41
C GLN A 217 -17.71 -11.11 -1.54
N ALA A 218 -18.30 -10.13 -2.24
CA ALA A 218 -17.59 -9.40 -3.29
C ALA A 218 -16.38 -8.63 -2.73
N PHE A 219 -16.53 -8.02 -1.55
CA PHE A 219 -15.43 -7.35 -0.87
C PHE A 219 -14.33 -8.32 -0.42
N ALA A 220 -14.69 -9.49 0.15
CA ALA A 220 -13.70 -10.52 0.47
C ALA A 220 -12.94 -10.99 -0.78
N LYS A 221 -13.63 -11.23 -1.89
CA LYS A 221 -13.00 -11.59 -3.17
C LYS A 221 -12.07 -10.49 -3.70
N LEU A 222 -12.41 -9.22 -3.50
CA LEU A 222 -11.52 -8.11 -3.83
C LEU A 222 -10.20 -8.19 -3.02
N LEU A 223 -10.29 -8.47 -1.72
CA LEU A 223 -9.10 -8.61 -0.87
C LEU A 223 -8.29 -9.86 -1.21
N GLU A 224 -8.94 -10.98 -1.54
CA GLU A 224 -8.28 -12.19 -2.05
C GLU A 224 -7.54 -11.90 -3.36
N HIS A 225 -8.18 -11.15 -4.27
CA HIS A 225 -7.55 -10.74 -5.52
C HIS A 225 -6.35 -9.83 -5.28
N ARG A 226 -6.46 -8.82 -4.40
CA ARG A 226 -5.33 -7.95 -4.03
C ARG A 226 -4.17 -8.71 -3.39
N THR A 227 -4.47 -9.71 -2.55
CA THR A 227 -3.47 -10.62 -1.99
C THR A 227 -2.67 -11.31 -3.11
N LYS A 228 -3.37 -11.88 -4.10
CA LYS A 228 -2.75 -12.54 -5.26
C LYS A 228 -1.92 -11.55 -6.10
N CYS A 229 -2.44 -10.37 -6.37
CA CYS A 229 -1.74 -9.33 -7.13
C CYS A 229 -0.45 -8.87 -6.44
N GLY A 230 -0.39 -8.93 -5.11
CA GLY A 230 0.82 -8.66 -4.33
C GLY A 230 1.77 -9.86 -4.19
N GLY A 231 1.58 -10.94 -4.95
CA GLY A 231 2.43 -12.14 -4.89
C GLY A 231 2.28 -12.96 -3.61
N ARG A 232 1.20 -12.74 -2.84
CA ARG A 232 0.97 -13.37 -1.54
C ARG A 232 0.02 -14.57 -1.71
N VAL A 233 0.33 -15.68 -1.03
CA VAL A 233 -0.49 -16.89 -1.04
C VAL A 233 -1.54 -16.84 0.07
N SER A 234 -2.74 -17.33 -0.22
CA SER A 234 -3.82 -17.49 0.76
C SER A 234 -4.06 -18.97 0.97
N VAL A 235 -3.54 -19.53 2.07
CA VAL A 235 -3.80 -20.95 2.43
C VAL A 235 -5.17 -21.09 3.10
N HIS A 236 -5.78 -19.99 3.56
CA HIS A 236 -7.14 -19.95 4.09
C HIS A 236 -7.92 -18.78 3.50
N HIS A 237 -9.16 -19.05 3.09
CA HIS A 237 -10.12 -18.05 2.65
C HIS A 237 -10.25 -16.91 3.66
N ILE A 238 -10.42 -15.68 3.18
CA ILE A 238 -10.63 -14.50 4.01
C ILE A 238 -12.11 -14.50 4.51
N ILE A 239 -12.51 -15.56 5.22
CA ILE A 239 -13.90 -15.76 5.70
C ILE A 239 -14.12 -15.05 7.05
N GLU A 240 -13.07 -14.76 7.82
CA GLU A 240 -13.20 -14.21 9.19
C GLU A 240 -13.39 -12.69 9.29
N LEU A 241 -13.35 -11.95 8.16
CA LEU A 241 -13.57 -10.49 8.14
C LEU A 241 -14.90 -10.06 8.77
N PHE A 242 -15.89 -10.95 8.79
CA PHE A 242 -17.29 -10.58 9.00
C PHE A 242 -17.80 -10.81 10.42
N THR A 243 -17.03 -11.43 11.30
CA THR A 243 -17.37 -11.50 12.74
C THR A 243 -17.22 -10.11 13.40
N ILE A 244 -16.31 -9.27 12.87
CA ILE A 244 -16.00 -7.94 13.43
C ILE A 244 -16.88 -6.83 12.86
N CYS A 245 -17.25 -6.87 11.57
CA CYS A 245 -18.26 -5.92 11.06
C CYS A 245 -19.58 -6.02 11.83
N ARG A 246 -19.95 -7.19 12.37
CA ARG A 246 -21.09 -7.31 13.28
C ARG A 246 -20.86 -6.54 14.59
N HIS A 247 -19.70 -6.69 15.23
CA HIS A 247 -19.40 -6.02 16.50
C HIS A 247 -19.25 -4.49 16.37
N LEU A 248 -18.74 -3.99 15.26
CA LEU A 248 -18.61 -2.54 15.01
C LEU A 248 -19.94 -1.88 14.60
N GLN A 249 -20.89 -2.63 14.03
CA GLN A 249 -22.24 -2.14 13.74
C GLN A 249 -23.17 -2.20 14.96
N SER A 250 -22.82 -2.96 16.01
CA SER A 250 -23.62 -3.09 17.24
C SER A 250 -23.26 -2.08 18.34
N ASN A 251 -22.19 -1.30 18.17
CA ASN A 251 -21.69 -0.35 19.18
C ASN A 251 -21.48 1.09 18.63
N ILE A 252 -22.21 1.44 17.56
CA ILE A 252 -22.46 2.82 17.10
C ILE A 252 -23.97 2.97 17.04
#